data_AF-A0A2E3AIL2-F1
#
_entry.id   AF-A0A2E3AIL2-F1
#
_cell.length_a   1.000
_cell.length_b   1.000
_cell.length_c   1.000
_cell.angle_alpha   90.00
_cell.angle_beta   90.00
_cell.angle_gamma   90.00
#
_symmetry.space_group_name_H-M   'P 1'
#
loop_
_entity.id
_entity.type
_entity.pdbx_description
1 polymer ?
#
loop_
_entity_poly.entity_id
_entity_poly.type
_entity_poly.pdbx_seq_one_letter_code
_entity_poly.pdbx_strand_id
1 'polypeptide(L)'
;MGIFVVGLGSGIYLISNLGPGPRDGLMIGLQKQTGTSIPLIRTILELSAVISGWFLGGVVGIGTVLFVFGIGPCVGIGLTLVEKISKKP
;
A
#
# COMPACT_ATOMS: atom_id res chain seq x y z
N MET A 1 2.52 1.91 -15.05
CA MET A 1 3.63 2.79 -14.57
C MET A 1 3.31 3.47 -13.26
N GLY A 2 2.22 4.24 -13.12
CA GLY A 2 1.92 4.99 -11.88
C GLY A 2 1.92 4.15 -10.59
N ILE A 3 1.29 2.97 -10.60
CA ILE A 3 1.23 2.06 -9.43
C ILE A 3 2.63 1.65 -8.93
N PHE A 4 3.56 1.45 -9.86
CA PHE A 4 4.93 1.03 -9.56
C PHE A 4 5.73 2.17 -8.90
N VAL A 5 5.56 3.40 -9.42
CA VAL A 5 6.17 4.61 -8.84
C VAL A 5 5.63 4.85 -7.43
N VAL A 6 4.32 4.69 -7.22
CA VAL A 6 3.71 4.81 -5.88
C VAL A 6 4.25 3.72 -4.94
N GLY A 7 4.39 2.47 -5.40
CA GLY A 7 4.95 1.39 -4.60
C GLY A 7 6.39 1.66 -4.13
N LEU A 8 7.25 2.13 -5.04
CA LEU A 8 8.62 2.54 -4.71
C LEU A 8 8.66 3.73 -3.75
N GLY A 9 7.86 4.76 -4.01
CA GLY A 9 7.75 5.93 -3.14
C GLY A 9 7.31 5.57 -1.72
N SER A 10 6.31 4.68 -1.59
CA SER A 10 5.88 4.15 -0.29
C SER A 10 7.00 3.39 0.42
N GLY A 11 7.82 2.63 -0.30
CA GLY A 11 9.01 1.95 0.28
C GLY A 11 10.01 2.95 0.86
N ILE A 12 10.39 3.98 0.10
CA ILE A 12 11.33 5.03 0.53
C ILE A 12 10.80 5.75 1.76
N TYR A 13 9.54 6.18 1.70
CA TYR A 13 8.88 6.90 2.78
C TYR A 13 8.79 6.06 4.07
N LEU A 14 8.32 4.81 3.99
CA LEU A 14 8.13 3.99 5.18
C LEU A 14 9.45 3.59 5.85
N ILE A 15 10.51 3.35 5.08
CA ILE A 15 11.82 2.98 5.63
C ILE A 15 12.55 4.18 6.25
N SER A 16 12.31 5.38 5.73
CA SER A 16 12.86 6.62 6.30
C SER A 16 12.32 6.96 7.70
N ASN A 17 11.36 6.18 8.24
CA ASN A 17 10.79 6.35 9.59
C ASN A 17 10.29 7.78 9.88
N LEU A 18 9.82 8.50 8.86
CA LEU A 18 9.30 9.87 8.97
C LEU A 18 7.93 9.97 9.70
N GLY A 19 7.49 8.88 10.32
CA GLY A 19 6.15 8.73 10.91
C GLY A 19 5.12 8.35 9.84
N PRO A 20 4.41 7.22 9.98
CA PRO A 20 3.43 6.77 8.99
C PRO A 20 2.17 7.65 9.03
N GLY A 21 1.68 8.08 7.86
CA GLY A 21 0.41 8.78 7.72
C GLY A 21 -0.78 7.91 8.15
N PRO A 22 -1.99 8.46 8.34
CA PRO A 22 -3.12 7.75 8.96
C PRO A 22 -3.49 6.42 8.26
N ARG A 23 -3.42 6.38 6.93
CA ARG A 23 -3.66 5.16 6.12
C ARG A 23 -2.57 4.11 6.32
N ASP A 24 -1.31 4.53 6.36
CA ASP A 24 -0.17 3.63 6.53
C ASP A 24 -0.01 3.20 8.00
N GLY A 25 -0.39 4.06 8.94
CA GLY A 25 -0.50 3.76 10.36
C GLY A 25 -1.57 2.70 10.63
N LEU A 26 -2.72 2.79 9.96
CA LEU A 26 -3.73 1.73 9.98
C LEU A 26 -3.20 0.42 9.41
N MET A 27 -2.48 0.47 8.28
CA MET A 27 -1.86 -0.70 7.68
C MET A 27 -0.83 -1.37 8.60
N ILE A 28 0.07 -0.59 9.21
CA ILE A 28 1.08 -1.09 10.17
C ILE A 28 0.40 -1.59 11.46
N GLY A 29 -0.61 -0.88 11.96
CA GLY A 29 -1.36 -1.26 13.16
C GLY A 29 -2.11 -2.57 12.98
N LEU A 30 -2.82 -2.72 11.86
CA LEU A 30 -3.45 -3.98 11.48
C LEU A 30 -2.41 -5.08 11.31
N GLN A 31 -1.27 -4.81 10.66
CA GLN A 31 -0.22 -5.82 10.51
C GLN A 31 0.34 -6.29 11.86
N LYS A 32 0.53 -5.39 12.81
CA LYS A 32 0.94 -5.73 14.18
C LYS A 32 -0.11 -6.56 14.92
N GLN A 33 -1.40 -6.32 14.67
CA GLN A 33 -2.49 -7.02 15.34
C GLN A 33 -2.82 -8.38 14.71
N THR A 34 -2.82 -8.48 13.37
CA THR A 34 -3.23 -9.68 12.64
C THR A 34 -2.06 -10.54 12.17
N GLY A 35 -0.82 -10.05 12.27
CA GLY A 35 0.39 -10.76 11.82
C GLY A 35 0.46 -11.01 10.32
N THR A 36 -0.44 -10.41 9.53
CA THR A 36 -0.58 -10.68 8.10
C THR A 36 0.37 -9.81 7.27
N SER A 37 0.63 -10.20 6.02
CA SER A 37 1.56 -9.47 5.15
C SER A 37 1.06 -8.05 4.81
N ILE A 38 1.95 -7.05 4.89
CA ILE A 38 1.68 -5.63 4.54
C ILE A 38 0.99 -5.48 3.15
N PRO A 39 1.43 -6.16 2.07
CA PRO A 39 0.78 -6.10 0.76
C PRO A 39 -0.69 -6.48 0.79
N LEU A 40 -1.03 -7.50 1.57
CA LEU A 40 -2.39 -8.04 1.65
C LEU A 40 -3.32 -7.06 2.36
N ILE A 41 -2.87 -6.52 3.50
CA ILE A 41 -3.62 -5.50 4.25
C ILE A 41 -3.83 -4.25 3.39
N ARG A 42 -2.79 -3.83 2.64
CA ARG A 42 -2.89 -2.70 1.72
C ARG A 42 -3.95 -2.91 0.65
N THR A 43 -3.98 -4.08 0.00
CA THR A 43 -5.00 -4.40 -1.00
C THR A 43 -6.41 -4.39 -0.39
N ILE A 44 -6.59 -4.96 0.80
CA ILE A 44 -7.91 -5.00 1.48
C ILE A 44 -8.39 -3.58 1.82
N LEU A 45 -7.52 -2.71 2.33
CA LEU A 45 -7.88 -1.33 2.66
C LEU A 45 -8.32 -0.53 1.43
N GLU A 46 -7.63 -0.71 0.29
CA GLU A 46 -8.05 -0.05 -0.95
C GLU A 46 -9.33 -0.64 -1.51
N LEU A 47 -9.47 -1.96 -1.45
CA LEU A 47 -10.67 -2.62 -1.90
C LEU A 47 -11.89 -2.18 -1.08
N SER A 48 -11.76 -2.10 0.25
CA SER A 48 -12.86 -1.62 1.10
C SER A 48 -13.20 -0.16 0.82
N ALA A 49 -12.19 0.71 0.68
CA ALA A 49 -12.41 2.12 0.33
C ALA A 49 -13.10 2.28 -1.02
N VAL A 50 -12.70 1.50 -2.03
CA VAL A 50 -13.31 1.54 -3.37
C VAL A 50 -14.74 1.00 -3.35
N ILE A 51 -15.00 -0.10 -2.62
CA ILE A 51 -16.35 -0.64 -2.45
C ILE A 51 -17.25 0.41 -1.77
N SER A 52 -16.81 0.98 -0.65
CA SER A 52 -17.57 2.02 0.06
C SER A 52 -17.81 3.25 -0.81
N GLY A 53 -16.79 3.71 -1.54
CA GLY A 53 -16.91 4.84 -2.46
C GLY A 53 -17.88 4.56 -3.61
N TRP A 54 -17.90 3.33 -4.12
CA TRP A 54 -18.84 2.92 -5.17
C TRP A 54 -20.29 2.92 -4.67
N PHE A 55 -20.53 2.38 -3.47
CA PHE A 55 -21.87 2.41 -2.85
C PHE A 55 -22.38 3.84 -2.60
N LEU A 56 -21.49 4.80 -2.39
CA LEU A 56 -21.81 6.23 -2.24
C LEU A 56 -22.02 6.96 -3.58
N GLY A 57 -22.01 6.24 -4.71
CA GLY A 57 -22.20 6.81 -6.06
C GLY A 57 -20.90 7.17 -6.79
N GLY A 58 -19.74 6.77 -6.26
CA GLY A 58 -18.45 6.94 -6.92
C GLY A 58 -18.30 6.05 -8.16
N VAL A 59 -17.56 6.54 -9.16
CA VAL A 59 -17.32 5.80 -10.41
C VAL A 59 -16.11 4.90 -10.28
N VAL A 60 -16.29 3.60 -10.51
CA VAL A 60 -15.19 2.62 -10.57
C VAL A 60 -14.80 2.40 -12.02
N GLY A 61 -13.60 2.86 -12.40
CA GLY A 61 -13.04 2.66 -13.73
C GLY A 61 -12.00 1.54 -13.77
N ILE A 62 -11.52 1.24 -14.98
CA ILE A 62 -10.46 0.25 -15.22
C ILE A 62 -9.18 0.60 -14.43
N GLY A 63 -8.85 1.88 -14.33
CA GLY A 63 -7.70 2.36 -13.55
C GLY A 63 -7.83 2.04 -12.05
N THR A 64 -9.03 2.16 -11.48
CA THR A 64 -9.30 1.85 -10.07
C THR A 64 -9.12 0.35 -9.80
N VAL A 65 -9.64 -0.49 -10.69
CA VAL A 65 -9.48 -1.95 -10.59
C VAL A 65 -8.00 -2.32 -10.64
N LEU A 66 -7.28 -1.83 -11.65
CA LEU A 66 -5.83 -2.08 -11.78
C LEU A 66 -5.05 -1.58 -10.56
N PHE A 67 -5.44 -0.43 -10.00
CA PHE A 67 -4.81 0.12 -8.81
C PHE A 67 -5.02 -0.75 -7.57
N VAL A 68 -6.26 -1.15 -7.27
CA VAL A 68 -6.59 -1.96 -6.09
C VAL A 68 -5.81 -3.28 -6.09
N PHE A 69 -5.76 -3.98 -7.22
CA PHE A 69 -5.04 -5.26 -7.32
C PHE A 69 -3.52 -5.07 -7.41
N GLY A 70 -3.05 -3.99 -8.04
CA GLY A 70 -1.63 -3.76 -8.28
C GLY A 70 -0.88 -3.12 -7.11
N ILE A 71 -1.54 -2.30 -6.29
CA ILE A 71 -0.85 -1.46 -5.30
C ILE A 71 -0.26 -2.27 -4.14
N GLY A 72 -0.97 -3.29 -3.63
CA GLY A 72 -0.46 -4.16 -2.57
C GLY A 72 0.89 -4.79 -2.91
N PRO A 73 1.00 -5.58 -3.98
CA PRO A 73 2.29 -6.19 -4.36
C PRO A 73 3.35 -5.13 -4.73
N CYS A 74 2.98 -4.02 -5.38
CA CYS A 74 3.94 -2.97 -5.70
C CYS A 74 4.53 -2.30 -4.44
N VAL A 75 3.72 -2.05 -3.41
CA VAL A 75 4.18 -1.51 -2.12
C VAL A 75 5.06 -2.53 -1.41
N GLY A 76 4.71 -3.81 -1.44
CA GLY A 76 5.55 -4.88 -0.89
C GLY A 76 6.93 -4.94 -1.52
N ILE A 77 6.98 -4.95 -2.86
CA ILE A 77 8.23 -4.93 -3.62
C ILE A 77 9.02 -3.66 -3.29
N GLY A 78 8.37 -2.49 -3.24
CA GLY A 78 9.00 -1.23 -2.88
C GLY A 78 9.65 -1.27 -1.50
N LEU A 79 8.94 -1.79 -0.49
CA LEU A 79 9.49 -1.97 0.86
C LEU A 79 10.72 -2.89 0.84
N THR A 80 10.60 -4.09 0.27
CA THR A 80 11.71 -5.06 0.28
C THR A 80 12.93 -4.55 -0.50
N LEU A 81 12.71 -3.87 -1.63
CA LEU A 81 13.78 -3.35 -2.46
C LEU A 81 14.54 -2.23 -1.75
N VAL A 82 13.82 -1.25 -1.21
CA VAL A 82 14.43 -0.12 -0.50
C VAL A 82 15.11 -0.61 0.78
N GLU A 83 14.54 -1.59 1.47
CA GLU A 83 15.14 -2.14 2.69
C GLU A 83 16.47 -2.84 2.38
N LYS A 84 16.52 -3.62 1.29
CA LYS A 84 17.76 -4.26 0.82
C LYS A 84 18.83 -3.25 0.42
N ILE A 85 18.45 -2.14 -0.22
CA ILE A 85 19.37 -1.08 -0.64
C ILE A 85 19.90 -0.35 0.60
N SER A 86 19.02 -0.02 1.54
CA SER A 86 19.38 0.71 2.76
C SER A 86 20.23 -0.10 3.74
N LYS A 87 20.07 -1.44 3.78
CA LYS A 87 20.88 -2.34 4.63
C LYS A 87 22.21 -2.75 3.98
N LYS A 88 22.46 -2.34 2.74
CA LYS A 88 23.74 -2.60 2.07
C LYS A 88 24.79 -1.67 2.71
N PRO A 89 25.90 -2.19 3.26
CA PRO A 89 26.90 -1.41 3.98
C PRO A 89 27.61 -0.41 3.07
#